data_AF-A0A4U1EK22-F1
#
_entry.id   AF-A0A4U1EK22-F1
#
_cell.length_a   1.000
_cell.length_b   1.000
_cell.length_c   1.000
_cell.angle_alpha   90.00
_cell.angle_beta   90.00
_cell.angle_gamma   90.00
#
_symmetry.space_group_name_H-M   'P 1'
#
loop_
_entity.id
_entity.type
_entity.pdbx_description
1 polymer ?
#
loop_
_entity_poly.entity_id
_entity_poly.type
_entity_poly.pdbx_seq_one_letter_code
_entity_poly.pdbx_strand_id
1 'polypeptide(L)'
;DSSFIRIHKVIKVLNFTMKTKDLQLSDVFLKALNHLPLEYNSALYSRIFDDFGTHYFTSGSLGGVYDLLYQFSKEELKNSGLTKAEVQNCIRVETKKRYLFFKQTKVEHRCTTNKLSEKYGGSFIQGSEKSISLVQGGRSEYAAALAWEKGSSGPEEKIFSEWLESVKENPTVIDFKLAPITDLVRNIPCAVTRRNNLMRAYREYAAKFDPCQCARCPNNGHPTLSGTECLCVCQSGTYGENCERRSPDYKSNAVDGNWGCWSSWSTCDATYKRSRTRECNNPAPQQGGKSCEGERRQVEHCTFSIMQNDGQPCISDDEEVKEIDLPELESDSGCPQPVPPENAFIRNERKLYSVGEEVEIICLTGFKPVGYQYFSCLPDRTWRRGDVECQRTECLKPVVQEVLTLSPFQTLYKIGESIELTCPRGFVVAGPSRYTCSGDSWTPPISSSLACEKDTLALLKGHCQPGQKQSGSECICMSPEEDCGLYSEDICVLDTHSSHHFTSTTCKFLAENCLNNQQLHFLHIGSCQDGPQLEWGLERTKLSSSSTKKESCGYDTCYDWEKCSGKLQQ
;
A
#
# COMPACT_ATOMS: atom_id res chain seq x y z
N ASP A 1 -7.90 8.87 55.06
CA ASP A 1 -7.84 9.37 53.67
C ASP A 1 -6.45 9.90 53.39
N SER A 2 -5.79 9.40 52.35
CA SER A 2 -4.38 9.68 52.06
C SER A 2 -4.26 10.48 50.77
N SER A 3 -3.28 11.38 50.71
CA SER A 3 -2.86 12.07 49.49
C SER A 3 -1.38 11.85 49.28
N PHE A 4 -0.99 11.55 48.04
CA PHE A 4 0.39 11.22 47.70
C PHE A 4 1.04 12.34 46.91
N ILE A 5 2.29 12.64 47.25
CA ILE A 5 3.12 13.60 46.51
C ILE A 5 4.41 12.92 46.10
N ARG A 6 4.65 12.85 44.80
CA ARG A 6 5.84 12.24 44.21
C ARG A 6 6.90 13.31 43.97
N ILE A 7 8.14 13.00 44.33
CA ILE A 7 9.32 13.75 43.92
C ILE A 7 10.30 12.80 43.27
N HIS A 8 10.79 13.16 42.09
CA HIS A 8 11.76 12.34 41.39
C HIS A 8 12.86 13.18 40.73
N LYS A 9 14.04 12.58 40.58
CA LYS A 9 15.19 13.14 39.87
C LYS A 9 15.94 12.00 39.18
N VAL A 10 16.06 12.11 37.86
CA VAL A 10 16.79 11.18 37.02
C VAL A 10 18.27 11.57 37.00
N ILE A 11 19.15 10.59 37.20
CA ILE A 11 20.61 10.72 37.11
C ILE A 11 21.06 9.81 35.97
N LYS A 12 21.47 10.40 34.86
CA LYS A 12 21.94 9.67 33.68
C LYS A 12 23.46 9.59 33.69
N VAL A 13 24.00 8.39 33.52
CA VAL A 13 25.43 8.13 33.38
C VAL A 13 25.79 8.05 31.90
N LEU A 14 25.01 7.30 31.12
CA LEU A 14 25.20 7.14 29.69
C LEU A 14 23.89 6.86 28.96
N ASN A 15 23.91 6.97 27.64
CA ASN A 15 22.82 6.58 26.76
C ASN A 15 23.28 5.44 25.85
N PHE A 16 22.38 4.55 25.49
CA PHE A 16 22.65 3.45 24.56
C PHE A 16 21.53 3.30 23.53
N THR A 17 21.91 2.79 22.37
CA THR A 17 21.00 2.41 21.28
C THR A 17 21.47 1.08 20.72
N MET A 18 20.57 0.11 20.63
CA MET A 18 20.86 -1.21 20.10
C MET A 18 20.84 -1.20 18.57
N LYS A 19 21.68 -2.04 17.95
CA LYS A 19 21.60 -2.31 16.51
C LYS A 19 20.25 -2.94 16.19
N THR A 20 19.66 -2.59 15.04
CA THR A 20 18.30 -3.03 14.66
C THR A 20 18.26 -4.43 14.03
N LYS A 21 19.38 -4.90 13.46
CA LYS A 21 19.51 -6.19 12.78
C LYS A 21 20.74 -6.95 13.27
N ASP A 22 20.71 -8.26 13.13
CA ASP A 22 21.80 -9.19 13.48
C ASP A 22 22.24 -9.05 14.94
N LEU A 23 21.26 -8.99 15.82
CA LEU A 23 21.49 -9.00 17.26
C LEU A 23 22.01 -10.38 17.68
N GLN A 24 23.10 -10.40 18.45
CA GLN A 24 23.65 -11.61 19.03
C GLN A 24 22.83 -11.99 20.25
N LEU A 25 22.19 -13.16 20.20
CA LEU A 25 21.39 -13.69 21.31
C LEU A 25 22.30 -14.33 22.36
N SER A 26 21.89 -14.29 23.63
CA SER A 26 22.61 -15.02 24.68
C SER A 26 22.44 -16.53 24.50
N ASP A 27 23.47 -17.30 24.85
CA ASP A 27 23.45 -18.76 24.72
C ASP A 27 22.29 -19.41 25.50
N VAL A 28 21.98 -18.87 26.68
CA VAL A 28 20.88 -19.35 27.53
C VAL A 28 19.52 -19.15 26.84
N PHE A 29 19.31 -17.97 26.26
CA PHE A 29 18.07 -17.65 25.55
C PHE A 29 17.95 -18.46 24.26
N LEU A 30 19.03 -18.54 23.47
CA LEU A 30 19.07 -19.32 22.24
C LEU A 30 18.81 -20.82 22.51
N LYS A 31 19.40 -21.36 23.58
CA LYS A 31 19.13 -22.74 24.01
C LYS A 31 17.66 -22.92 24.36
N ALA A 32 17.06 -22.04 25.16
CA ALA A 32 15.65 -22.12 25.51
C ALA A 32 14.74 -22.08 24.26
N LEU A 33 15.00 -21.14 23.33
CA LEU A 33 14.26 -21.06 22.06
C LEU A 33 14.37 -22.33 21.22
N ASN A 34 15.55 -22.96 21.19
CA ASN A 34 15.79 -24.18 20.41
C ASN A 34 15.11 -25.43 20.99
N HIS A 35 14.77 -25.44 22.28
CA HIS A 35 14.04 -26.54 22.93
C HIS A 35 12.51 -26.39 22.83
N LEU A 36 12.01 -25.29 22.25
CA LEU A 36 10.57 -25.12 22.05
C LEU A 36 10.04 -26.10 20.99
N PRO A 37 8.91 -26.77 21.27
CA PRO A 37 8.27 -27.67 20.31
C PRO A 37 7.77 -26.89 19.10
N LEU A 38 7.71 -27.55 17.94
CA LEU A 38 7.16 -26.95 16.71
C LEU A 38 5.64 -26.86 16.77
N GLU A 39 5.00 -27.84 17.39
CA GLU A 39 3.58 -27.79 17.70
C GLU A 39 3.30 -26.78 18.80
N TYR A 40 2.21 -26.02 18.65
CA TYR A 40 1.86 -24.99 19.59
C TYR A 40 1.51 -25.58 20.96
N ASN A 41 2.30 -25.21 21.97
CA ASN A 41 2.05 -25.57 23.37
C ASN A 41 2.07 -24.31 24.26
N SER A 42 0.88 -23.85 24.67
CA SER A 42 0.71 -22.61 25.44
C SER A 42 1.55 -22.59 26.73
N ALA A 43 1.69 -23.73 27.43
CA ALA A 43 2.41 -23.81 28.70
C ALA A 43 3.92 -23.66 28.53
N LEU A 44 4.52 -24.36 27.57
CA LEU A 44 5.96 -24.29 27.32
C LEU A 44 6.38 -22.94 26.74
N TYR A 45 5.56 -22.37 25.84
CA TYR A 45 5.84 -21.04 25.29
C TYR A 45 5.65 -19.92 26.31
N SER A 46 4.69 -20.03 27.22
CA SER A 46 4.48 -19.02 28.27
C SER A 46 5.70 -18.85 29.18
N ARG A 47 6.42 -19.95 29.47
CA ARG A 47 7.63 -19.93 30.32
C ARG A 47 8.73 -19.02 29.78
N ILE A 48 8.81 -18.84 28.45
CA ILE A 48 9.77 -17.92 27.85
C ILE A 48 9.55 -16.49 28.35
N PHE A 49 8.29 -16.08 28.55
CA PHE A 49 7.97 -14.75 29.07
C PHE A 49 8.23 -14.62 30.57
N ASP A 50 8.04 -15.70 31.32
CA ASP A 50 8.36 -15.75 32.75
C ASP A 50 9.89 -15.63 32.97
N ASP A 51 10.67 -16.37 32.18
CA ASP A 51 12.13 -16.50 32.35
C ASP A 51 12.91 -15.34 31.72
N PHE A 52 12.50 -14.86 30.55
CA PHE A 52 13.24 -13.87 29.75
C PHE A 52 12.51 -12.54 29.56
N GLY A 53 11.25 -12.43 29.99
CA GLY A 53 10.43 -11.25 29.82
C GLY A 53 9.74 -11.17 28.46
N THR A 54 9.02 -10.07 28.24
CA THR A 54 8.17 -9.86 27.06
C THR A 54 8.79 -8.96 26.00
N HIS A 55 9.78 -8.16 26.39
CA HIS A 55 10.38 -7.12 25.56
C HIS A 55 11.89 -7.04 25.83
N TYR A 56 12.60 -6.46 24.87
CA TYR A 56 14.01 -6.07 25.01
C TYR A 56 14.18 -4.58 24.78
N PHE A 57 15.27 -4.00 25.31
CA PHE A 57 15.57 -2.59 25.15
C PHE A 57 16.10 -2.28 23.75
N THR A 58 15.48 -1.33 23.04
CA THR A 58 16.00 -0.83 21.75
C THR A 58 16.86 0.41 21.92
N SER A 59 16.53 1.25 22.89
CA SER A 59 17.35 2.37 23.33
C SER A 59 16.99 2.75 24.76
N GLY A 60 17.88 3.48 25.43
CA GLY A 60 17.62 3.97 26.78
C GLY A 60 18.83 4.66 27.39
N SER A 61 18.73 4.92 28.69
CA SER A 61 19.82 5.45 29.50
C SER A 61 20.18 4.46 30.60
N LEU A 62 21.45 4.45 31.01
CA LEU A 62 21.87 3.80 32.25
C LEU A 62 22.13 4.87 33.32
N GLY A 63 21.76 4.57 34.56
CA GLY A 63 22.02 5.42 35.70
C GLY A 63 21.14 5.06 36.89
N GLY A 64 20.51 6.07 37.50
CA GLY A 64 19.61 5.87 38.62
C GLY A 64 18.51 6.91 38.67
N VAL A 65 17.42 6.57 39.36
CA VAL A 65 16.31 7.49 39.61
C VAL A 65 16.13 7.62 41.11
N TYR A 66 16.31 8.83 41.63
CA TYR A 66 15.82 9.16 42.95
C TYR A 66 14.32 9.37 42.83
N ASP A 67 13.50 8.55 43.46
CA ASP A 67 12.04 8.64 43.36
C ASP A 67 11.40 8.25 44.69
N LEU A 68 10.75 9.22 45.33
CA LEU A 68 10.05 9.02 46.60
C LEU A 68 8.61 9.46 46.46
N LEU A 69 7.72 8.62 46.98
CA LEU A 69 6.29 8.89 47.07
C LEU A 69 5.90 9.11 48.53
N TYR A 70 5.69 10.36 48.92
CA TYR A 70 5.29 10.71 50.28
C TYR A 70 3.79 10.56 50.49
N GLN A 71 3.41 9.87 51.55
CA GLN A 71 2.01 9.68 51.95
C GLN A 71 1.64 10.69 53.04
N PHE A 72 0.71 11.58 52.75
CA PHE A 72 0.17 12.54 53.71
C PHE A 72 -1.28 12.24 54.06
N SER A 73 -1.68 12.51 55.30
CA SER A 73 -3.09 12.60 55.65
C SER A 73 -3.71 13.80 54.95
N LYS A 74 -4.85 13.60 54.27
CA LYS A 74 -5.55 14.71 53.60
C LYS A 74 -6.10 15.73 54.60
N GLU A 75 -6.43 15.31 55.81
CA GLU A 75 -6.88 16.18 56.88
C GLU A 75 -5.75 17.12 57.33
N GLU A 76 -4.53 16.60 57.50
CA GLU A 76 -3.35 17.39 57.83
C GLU A 76 -2.99 18.38 56.71
N LEU A 77 -3.09 17.96 55.44
CA LEU A 77 -2.91 18.86 54.29
C LEU A 77 -3.96 19.98 54.27
N LYS A 78 -5.23 19.68 54.56
CA LYS A 78 -6.27 20.72 54.66
C LYS A 78 -6.02 21.67 55.82
N ASN A 79 -5.63 21.14 56.97
CA ASN A 79 -5.29 21.93 58.16
C ASN A 79 -4.08 22.84 57.93
N SER A 80 -3.13 22.42 57.09
CA SER A 80 -1.99 23.25 56.70
C SER A 80 -2.39 24.52 55.94
N GLY A 81 -3.51 24.50 55.21
CA GLY A 81 -3.99 25.62 54.40
C GLY A 81 -3.18 25.88 53.12
N LEU A 82 -2.27 24.98 52.73
CA LEU A 82 -1.50 25.12 51.50
C LEU A 82 -2.28 24.66 50.26
N THR A 83 -2.02 25.32 49.13
CA THR A 83 -2.50 24.85 47.82
C THR A 83 -1.64 23.68 47.31
N LYS A 84 -2.15 22.91 46.34
CA LYS A 84 -1.39 21.79 45.75
C LYS A 84 -0.02 22.21 45.20
N ALA A 85 0.06 23.39 44.57
CA ALA A 85 1.30 23.92 44.01
C ALA A 85 2.29 24.31 45.12
N GLU A 86 1.79 24.92 46.20
CA GLU A 86 2.62 25.31 47.35
C GLU A 86 3.15 24.08 48.08
N VAL A 87 2.31 23.05 48.28
CA VAL A 87 2.72 21.76 48.87
C VAL A 87 3.85 21.11 48.07
N GLN A 88 3.72 21.07 46.74
CA GLN A 88 4.78 20.56 45.85
C GLN A 88 6.05 21.40 45.94
N ASN A 89 5.92 22.73 46.03
CA ASN A 89 7.06 23.63 46.19
C ASN A 89 7.77 23.41 47.52
N CYS A 90 7.03 23.24 48.63
CA CYS A 90 7.61 23.00 49.94
C CYS A 90 8.44 21.72 49.98
N ILE A 91 7.93 20.61 49.44
CA ILE A 91 8.70 19.35 49.33
C ILE A 91 9.92 19.55 48.44
N ARG A 92 9.80 20.26 47.31
CA ARG A 92 10.92 20.52 46.41
C ARG A 92 12.03 21.33 47.08
N VAL A 93 11.68 22.42 47.76
CA VAL A 93 12.64 23.31 48.45
C VAL A 93 13.27 22.59 49.63
N GLU A 94 12.48 21.88 50.44
CA GLU A 94 12.97 21.13 51.58
C GLU A 94 13.90 19.98 51.16
N THR A 95 13.52 19.21 50.13
CA THR A 95 14.38 18.16 49.56
C THR A 95 15.69 18.76 49.02
N LYS A 96 15.62 19.93 48.37
CA LYS A 96 16.80 20.61 47.85
C LYS A 96 17.73 21.10 48.95
N LYS A 97 17.17 21.62 50.06
CA LYS A 97 17.89 22.07 51.24
C LYS A 97 18.51 20.90 52.03
N ARG A 98 17.78 19.79 52.20
CA ARG A 98 18.24 18.64 52.98
C ARG A 98 19.20 17.71 52.23
N TYR A 99 19.03 17.52 50.91
CA TYR A 99 19.67 16.41 50.20
C TYR A 99 20.46 16.77 48.93
N LEU A 100 20.35 17.98 48.36
CA LEU A 100 20.91 18.31 47.03
C LEU A 100 22.04 19.37 47.04
N PHE A 101 22.78 19.53 48.13
CA PHE A 101 24.00 20.37 48.26
C PHE A 101 23.87 21.88 47.96
N PHE A 102 22.65 22.41 47.77
CA PHE A 102 22.48 23.85 47.50
C PHE A 102 22.46 24.65 48.81
N LYS A 103 23.63 25.16 49.20
CA LYS A 103 23.85 25.97 50.43
C LYS A 103 23.01 27.26 50.54
N GLN A 104 22.38 27.71 49.45
CA GLN A 104 21.52 28.90 49.45
C GLN A 104 20.25 28.67 48.63
N THR A 105 19.19 28.20 49.30
CA THR A 105 17.82 28.39 48.80
C THR A 105 17.07 29.25 49.81
N LYS A 106 16.46 30.35 49.36
CA LYS A 106 15.57 31.14 50.23
C LYS A 106 14.46 30.22 50.70
N VAL A 107 14.41 29.96 52.00
CA VAL A 107 13.35 29.16 52.60
C VAL A 107 12.09 30.02 52.62
N GLU A 108 11.04 29.59 51.94
CA GLU A 108 9.75 30.28 51.99
C GLU A 108 9.14 30.10 53.37
N HIS A 109 8.89 31.21 54.08
CA HIS A 109 8.26 31.19 55.41
C HIS A 109 6.98 30.35 55.43
N ARG A 110 6.21 30.38 54.33
CA ARG A 110 4.95 29.63 54.18
C ARG A 110 5.12 28.11 54.27
N CYS A 111 6.30 27.57 53.95
CA CYS A 111 6.62 26.15 54.07
C CYS A 111 7.08 25.73 55.47
N THR A 112 7.46 26.69 56.31
CA THR A 112 8.00 26.43 57.67
C THR A 112 7.03 26.82 58.78
N THR A 113 6.24 27.88 58.60
CA THR A 113 5.34 28.45 59.61
C THR A 113 3.87 28.13 59.36
N ASN A 114 3.58 27.10 58.55
CA ASN A 114 2.21 26.61 58.43
C ASN A 114 1.90 25.65 59.58
N LYS A 115 0.61 25.45 59.87
CA LYS A 115 0.14 24.64 61.01
C LYS A 115 0.68 23.21 61.02
N LEU A 116 0.95 22.63 59.85
CA LEU A 116 1.52 21.28 59.74
C LEU A 116 3.03 21.30 60.03
N SER A 117 3.79 22.16 59.36
CA SER A 117 5.24 22.26 59.54
C SER A 117 5.63 22.69 60.96
N GLU A 118 4.90 23.60 61.60
CA GLU A 118 5.17 24.03 62.98
C GLU A 118 5.10 22.89 63.98
N LYS A 119 4.17 21.94 63.80
CA LYS A 119 4.03 20.73 64.61
C LYS A 119 5.26 19.82 64.55
N TYR A 120 6.04 19.92 63.47
CA TYR A 120 7.23 19.10 63.21
C TYR A 120 8.50 19.96 63.05
N GLY A 121 8.66 20.99 63.89
CA GLY A 121 9.91 21.76 63.97
C GLY A 121 10.26 22.53 62.68
N GLY A 122 9.25 22.91 61.89
CA GLY A 122 9.39 23.62 60.63
C GLY A 122 9.64 22.73 59.40
N SER A 123 9.61 21.39 59.55
CA SER A 123 9.75 20.43 58.45
C SER A 123 8.37 20.05 57.89
N PHE A 124 8.19 20.19 56.58
CA PHE A 124 6.96 19.75 55.92
C PHE A 124 7.01 18.24 55.62
N ILE A 125 8.17 17.72 55.20
CA ILE A 125 8.38 16.30 54.91
C ILE A 125 8.12 15.41 56.13
N GLN A 126 8.55 15.83 57.33
CA GLN A 126 8.32 15.08 58.56
C GLN A 126 6.84 15.02 58.97
N GLY A 127 6.00 15.87 58.38
CA GLY A 127 4.55 15.81 58.54
C GLY A 127 3.86 14.74 57.69
N SER A 128 4.59 14.01 56.83
CA SER A 128 4.07 12.82 56.17
C SER A 128 3.93 11.65 57.15
N GLU A 129 3.16 10.63 56.79
CA GLU A 129 3.08 9.40 57.61
C GLU A 129 4.30 8.49 57.34
N LYS A 130 4.63 8.35 56.06
CA LYS A 130 5.81 7.64 55.55
C LYS A 130 6.10 8.06 54.11
N SER A 131 7.25 7.65 53.62
CA SER A 131 7.58 7.68 52.20
C SER A 131 7.75 6.27 51.66
N ILE A 132 7.36 6.07 50.41
CA ILE A 132 7.58 4.83 49.68
C ILE A 132 8.74 5.08 48.73
N SER A 133 9.80 4.27 48.86
CA SER A 133 10.95 4.35 47.96
C SER A 133 10.64 3.65 46.65
N LEU A 134 10.66 4.42 45.57
CA LEU A 134 10.63 3.96 44.18
C LEU A 134 12.02 4.15 43.53
N VAL A 135 13.05 4.31 44.36
CA VAL A 135 14.43 4.58 43.93
C VAL A 135 14.94 3.41 43.09
N GLN A 136 15.55 3.74 41.96
CA GLN A 136 16.10 2.78 41.02
C GLN A 136 17.61 3.01 40.85
N GLY A 137 18.40 1.93 40.86
CA GLY A 137 19.85 1.98 40.69
C GLY A 137 20.61 2.26 41.99
N GLY A 138 21.90 1.92 41.98
CA GLY A 138 22.74 1.90 43.17
C GLY A 138 22.49 0.67 44.06
N ARG A 139 23.26 0.54 45.14
CA ARG A 139 23.06 -0.53 46.13
C ARG A 139 21.76 -0.32 46.90
N SER A 140 21.04 -1.41 47.14
CA SER A 140 19.74 -1.43 47.82
C SER A 140 19.79 -0.85 49.24
N GLU A 141 20.90 -1.03 49.95
CA GLU A 141 21.15 -0.49 51.28
C GLU A 141 20.97 1.04 51.31
N TYR A 142 21.65 1.76 50.41
CA TYR A 142 21.55 3.21 50.33
C TYR A 142 20.19 3.65 49.78
N ALA A 143 19.63 2.93 48.80
CA ALA A 143 18.32 3.24 48.24
C ALA A 143 17.17 3.10 49.27
N ALA A 144 17.26 2.11 50.16
CA ALA A 144 16.32 1.91 51.26
C ALA A 144 16.49 2.99 52.34
N ALA A 145 17.73 3.38 52.64
CA ALA A 145 18.03 4.42 53.63
C ALA A 145 17.58 5.84 53.21
N LEU A 146 17.30 6.05 51.92
CA LEU A 146 16.66 7.27 51.42
C LEU A 146 15.15 7.34 51.72
N ALA A 147 14.51 6.22 52.10
CA ALA A 147 13.13 6.22 52.54
C ALA A 147 13.02 6.86 53.93
N TRP A 148 12.10 7.80 54.06
CA TRP A 148 11.70 8.40 55.32
C TRP A 148 10.52 7.64 55.95
N GLU A 149 10.63 7.35 57.24
CA GLU A 149 9.54 6.87 58.10
C GLU A 149 9.49 7.63 59.42
N LYS A 150 8.29 7.78 59.99
CA LYS A 150 8.10 8.47 61.27
C LYS A 150 8.83 7.75 62.40
N GLY A 151 9.76 8.44 63.06
CA GLY A 151 10.60 7.89 64.13
C GLY A 151 11.97 7.36 63.68
N SER A 152 12.20 7.22 62.37
CA SER A 152 13.55 7.07 61.81
C SER A 152 14.30 8.40 61.86
N SER A 153 15.64 8.38 61.90
CA SER A 153 16.49 9.59 61.80
C SER A 153 16.36 10.32 60.45
N GLY A 154 15.58 9.77 59.51
CA GLY A 154 15.49 10.23 58.14
C GLY A 154 16.82 10.03 57.39
N PRO A 155 16.83 10.29 56.07
CA PRO A 155 18.06 10.18 55.31
C PRO A 155 19.06 11.25 55.79
N GLU A 156 20.26 10.86 56.16
CA GLU A 156 21.34 11.82 56.38
C GLU A 156 21.84 12.36 55.03
N GLU A 157 22.34 13.60 54.99
CA GLU A 157 22.88 14.22 53.76
C GLU A 157 23.95 13.33 53.09
N LYS A 158 24.74 12.62 53.90
CA LYS A 158 25.79 11.70 53.46
C LYS A 158 25.23 10.52 52.62
N ILE A 159 24.04 10.05 52.95
CA ILE A 159 23.42 8.86 52.32
C ILE A 159 23.10 9.13 50.85
N PHE A 160 22.66 10.35 50.52
CA PHE A 160 22.40 10.70 49.13
C PHE A 160 23.67 10.72 48.27
N SER A 161 24.79 11.24 48.80
CA SER A 161 26.09 11.17 48.12
C SER A 161 26.56 9.74 47.93
N GLU A 162 26.45 8.91 48.97
CA GLU A 162 26.87 7.50 48.92
C GLU A 162 26.03 6.71 47.91
N TRP A 163 24.71 6.93 47.90
CA TRP A 163 23.83 6.37 46.87
C TRP A 163 24.22 6.85 45.47
N LEU A 164 24.50 8.15 45.29
CA LEU A 164 24.86 8.73 43.99
C LEU A 164 26.17 8.14 43.43
N GLU A 165 27.18 7.93 44.27
CA GLU A 165 28.40 7.25 43.86
C GLU A 165 28.13 5.77 43.56
N SER A 166 27.32 5.11 44.38
CA SER A 166 26.91 3.72 44.16
C SER A 166 26.17 3.51 42.84
N VAL A 167 25.38 4.49 42.38
CA VAL A 167 24.68 4.46 41.07
C VAL A 167 25.66 4.41 39.90
N LYS A 168 26.85 5.00 40.03
CA LYS A 168 27.87 4.92 38.96
C LYS A 168 28.45 3.51 38.83
N GLU A 169 28.61 2.81 39.95
CA GLU A 169 29.10 1.44 39.99
C GLU A 169 28.01 0.42 39.63
N ASN A 170 26.78 0.65 40.08
CA ASN A 170 25.63 -0.25 39.93
C ASN A 170 24.46 0.49 39.26
N PRO A 171 24.61 0.90 37.98
CA PRO A 171 23.54 1.58 37.27
C PRO A 171 22.42 0.60 36.92
N THR A 172 21.24 1.15 36.69
CA THR A 172 20.09 0.44 36.12
C THR A 172 19.58 1.13 34.86
N VAL A 173 18.77 0.42 34.07
CA VAL A 173 18.18 0.93 32.83
C VAL A 173 17.01 1.84 33.16
N ILE A 174 17.07 3.08 32.67
CA ILE A 174 16.10 4.15 32.90
C ILE A 174 15.76 4.81 31.56
N ASP A 175 14.63 5.52 31.47
CA ASP A 175 14.20 6.25 30.27
C ASP A 175 14.36 5.46 28.96
N PHE A 176 13.81 4.24 28.93
CA PHE A 176 14.05 3.28 27.85
C PHE A 176 12.86 3.13 26.89
N LYS A 177 13.17 2.61 25.70
CA LYS A 177 12.21 2.14 24.70
C LYS A 177 12.34 0.63 24.53
N LEU A 178 11.20 -0.02 24.30
CA LEU A 178 11.07 -1.46 24.23
C LEU A 178 10.65 -1.91 22.83
N ALA A 179 11.08 -3.10 22.42
CA ALA A 179 10.50 -3.85 21.31
C ALA A 179 10.15 -5.28 21.75
N PRO A 180 9.18 -5.94 21.08
CA PRO A 180 8.73 -7.27 21.44
C PRO A 180 9.86 -8.30 21.39
N ILE A 181 9.95 -9.18 22.39
CA ILE A 181 10.96 -10.24 22.41
C ILE A 181 10.80 -11.22 21.24
N THR A 182 9.59 -11.31 20.66
CA THR A 182 9.31 -12.10 19.46
C THR A 182 10.16 -11.68 18.25
N ASP A 183 10.57 -10.42 18.19
CA ASP A 183 11.37 -9.90 17.07
C ASP A 183 12.81 -10.42 17.07
N LEU A 184 13.29 -10.88 18.24
CA LEU A 184 14.61 -11.50 18.42
C LEU A 184 14.66 -12.94 17.92
N VAL A 185 13.51 -13.59 17.74
CA VAL A 185 13.42 -14.98 17.26
C VAL A 185 13.66 -14.99 15.75
N ARG A 186 14.92 -14.81 15.33
CA ARG A 186 15.40 -14.78 13.94
C ARG A 186 16.62 -15.67 13.81
N ASN A 187 16.89 -16.17 12.60
CA ASN A 187 18.09 -16.96 12.29
C ASN A 187 18.26 -18.21 13.18
N ILE A 188 17.14 -18.82 13.57
CA ILE A 188 17.11 -20.11 14.28
C ILE A 188 16.35 -21.15 13.44
N PRO A 189 16.56 -22.46 13.68
CA PRO A 189 15.76 -23.49 13.02
C PRO A 189 14.26 -23.27 13.24
N CYS A 190 13.50 -23.30 12.14
CA CYS A 190 12.06 -23.07 12.14
C CYS A 190 11.67 -21.70 12.76
N ALA A 191 12.49 -20.67 12.54
CA ALA A 191 12.30 -19.34 13.13
C ALA A 191 10.91 -18.75 12.90
N VAL A 192 10.39 -18.80 11.68
CA VAL A 192 9.06 -18.25 11.35
C VAL A 192 7.96 -19.02 12.10
N THR A 193 8.03 -20.36 12.10
CA THR A 193 7.09 -21.20 12.84
C THR A 193 7.10 -20.86 14.34
N ARG A 194 8.28 -20.80 14.95
CA ARG A 194 8.43 -20.52 16.39
C ARG A 194 8.03 -19.10 16.75
N ARG A 195 8.37 -18.11 15.92
CA ARG A 195 7.97 -16.70 16.10
C ARG A 195 6.46 -16.55 16.10
N ASN A 196 5.77 -17.18 15.15
CA ASN A 196 4.31 -17.15 15.07
C ASN A 196 3.65 -17.83 16.27
N ASN A 197 4.17 -18.99 16.69
CA ASN A 197 3.71 -19.67 17.90
C ASN A 197 3.94 -18.81 19.16
N LEU A 198 5.08 -18.14 19.27
CA LEU A 198 5.39 -17.26 20.40
C LEU A 198 4.49 -16.02 20.42
N MET A 199 4.16 -15.44 19.27
CA MET A 199 3.16 -14.35 19.17
C MET A 199 1.77 -14.82 19.62
N ARG A 200 1.36 -16.03 19.25
CA ARG A 200 0.11 -16.63 19.73
C ARG A 200 0.13 -16.82 21.24
N ALA A 201 1.22 -17.37 21.78
CA ALA A 201 1.39 -17.58 23.21
C ALA A 201 1.38 -16.26 23.99
N TYR A 202 1.99 -15.20 23.47
CA TYR A 202 1.97 -13.88 24.10
C TYR A 202 0.55 -13.33 24.28
N ARG A 203 -0.34 -13.53 23.29
CA ARG A 203 -1.74 -13.09 23.39
C ARG A 203 -2.49 -13.81 24.50
N GLU A 204 -2.26 -15.12 24.63
CA GLU A 204 -2.85 -15.92 25.71
C GLU A 204 -2.22 -15.60 27.08
N TYR A 205 -0.92 -15.34 27.11
CA TYR A 205 -0.18 -14.92 28.31
C TYR A 205 -0.69 -13.57 28.82
N ALA A 206 -0.76 -12.55 27.96
CA ALA A 206 -1.22 -11.21 28.32
C ALA A 206 -2.67 -11.20 28.86
N ALA A 207 -3.54 -12.06 28.33
CA ALA A 207 -4.92 -12.19 28.81
C ALA A 207 -5.01 -12.67 30.28
N LYS A 208 -4.01 -13.42 30.77
CA LYS A 208 -3.97 -13.88 32.17
C LYS A 208 -3.71 -12.74 33.16
N PHE A 209 -2.98 -11.72 32.74
CA PHE A 209 -2.60 -10.58 33.58
C PHE A 209 -3.54 -9.37 33.41
N ASP A 210 -4.60 -9.50 32.60
CA ASP A 210 -5.59 -8.44 32.44
C ASP A 210 -6.42 -8.28 33.74
N PRO A 211 -6.48 -7.07 34.34
CA PRO A 211 -7.27 -6.81 35.54
C PRO A 211 -8.79 -7.04 35.39
N CYS A 212 -9.31 -7.28 34.18
CA CYS A 212 -10.73 -7.56 33.95
C CYS A 212 -11.28 -8.72 34.78
N GLN A 213 -10.40 -9.66 35.19
CA GLN A 213 -10.76 -10.84 35.99
C GLN A 213 -11.07 -10.47 37.45
N CYS A 214 -10.58 -9.31 37.89
CA CYS A 214 -10.83 -8.82 39.23
C CYS A 214 -12.29 -8.35 39.38
N ALA A 215 -12.86 -8.62 40.55
CA ALA A 215 -14.15 -8.08 40.92
C ALA A 215 -14.06 -6.55 41.08
N ARG A 216 -15.21 -5.87 40.92
CA ARG A 216 -15.32 -4.43 41.17
C ARG A 216 -14.91 -4.05 42.59
N CYS A 217 -14.19 -2.95 42.72
CA CYS A 217 -13.94 -2.34 44.02
C CYS A 217 -15.06 -1.36 44.41
N PRO A 218 -15.39 -1.24 45.71
CA PRO A 218 -16.24 -0.16 46.24
C PRO A 218 -15.78 1.25 45.81
N ASN A 219 -16.73 2.19 45.75
CA ASN A 219 -16.50 3.63 45.60
C ASN A 219 -15.63 4.05 44.40
N ASN A 220 -15.84 3.44 43.24
CA ASN A 220 -15.02 3.61 42.02
C ASN A 220 -13.53 3.32 42.21
N GLY A 221 -13.19 2.47 43.18
CA GLY A 221 -11.84 1.93 43.27
C GLY A 221 -11.48 1.18 41.98
N HIS A 222 -10.24 1.31 41.56
CA HIS A 222 -9.74 0.63 40.37
C HIS A 222 -9.05 -0.68 40.79
N PRO A 223 -9.55 -1.86 40.41
CA PRO A 223 -8.88 -3.11 40.71
C PRO A 223 -7.58 -3.24 39.88
N THR A 224 -6.52 -3.73 40.50
CA THR A 224 -5.26 -4.05 39.83
C THR A 224 -4.82 -5.44 40.26
N LEU A 225 -4.35 -6.24 39.31
CA LEU A 225 -3.83 -7.58 39.58
C LEU A 225 -2.36 -7.48 40.00
N SER A 226 -2.01 -8.07 41.14
CA SER A 226 -0.64 -8.19 41.63
C SER A 226 -0.35 -9.67 41.90
N GLY A 227 0.35 -10.33 40.99
CA GLY A 227 0.56 -11.77 41.05
C GLY A 227 -0.76 -12.54 40.88
N THR A 228 -1.32 -13.04 41.98
CA THR A 228 -2.58 -13.81 41.99
C THR A 228 -3.70 -13.14 42.78
N GLU A 229 -3.44 -11.96 43.36
CA GLU A 229 -4.41 -11.21 44.15
C GLU A 229 -4.84 -9.92 43.44
N CYS A 230 -6.10 -9.53 43.65
CA CYS A 230 -6.64 -8.28 43.17
C CYS A 230 -6.61 -7.25 44.29
N LEU A 231 -5.83 -6.19 44.09
CA LEU A 231 -5.74 -5.07 45.02
C LEU A 231 -6.60 -3.90 44.52
N CYS A 232 -7.26 -3.20 45.45
CA CYS A 232 -8.11 -2.06 45.11
C CYS A 232 -7.35 -0.73 45.26
N VAL A 233 -7.18 -0.01 44.16
CA VAL A 233 -6.62 1.36 44.17
C VAL A 233 -7.75 2.35 44.40
N CYS A 234 -7.74 2.99 45.57
CA CYS A 234 -8.84 3.83 46.03
C CYS A 234 -8.88 5.22 45.37
N GLN A 235 -10.09 5.75 45.19
CA GLN A 235 -10.30 7.14 44.78
C GLN A 235 -9.97 8.09 45.92
N SER A 236 -9.60 9.33 45.60
CA SER A 236 -9.35 10.36 46.62
C SER A 236 -10.60 10.60 47.46
N GLY A 237 -10.47 10.56 48.80
CA GLY A 237 -11.63 10.61 49.69
C GLY A 237 -12.07 9.25 50.24
N THR A 238 -11.49 8.15 49.76
CA THR A 238 -11.84 6.77 50.17
C THR A 238 -10.62 6.00 50.65
N TYR A 239 -10.81 5.07 51.58
CA TYR A 239 -9.74 4.30 52.21
C TYR A 239 -10.30 3.02 52.86
N GLY A 240 -9.42 2.23 53.50
CA GLY A 240 -9.72 0.87 53.95
C GLY A 240 -9.07 -0.15 53.02
N GLU A 241 -9.10 -1.43 53.40
CA GLU A 241 -8.45 -2.51 52.62
C GLU A 241 -9.02 -2.60 51.19
N ASN A 242 -10.32 -2.33 51.03
CA ASN A 242 -11.02 -2.42 49.74
C ASN A 242 -11.67 -1.09 49.34
N CYS A 243 -11.19 0.03 49.86
CA CYS A 243 -11.77 1.36 49.61
C CYS A 243 -13.21 1.53 50.11
N GLU A 244 -13.62 0.76 51.12
CA GLU A 244 -14.98 0.73 51.64
C GLU A 244 -15.33 1.97 52.48
N ARG A 245 -14.33 2.56 53.15
CA ARG A 245 -14.50 3.70 54.05
C ARG A 245 -14.45 5.00 53.28
N ARG A 246 -15.37 5.90 53.62
CA ARG A 246 -15.50 7.22 52.99
C ARG A 246 -15.10 8.30 53.99
N SER A 247 -14.33 9.28 53.56
CA SER A 247 -14.14 10.53 54.30
C SER A 247 -15.43 11.36 54.25
N PRO A 248 -15.68 12.23 55.25
CA PRO A 248 -16.85 13.12 55.25
C PRO A 248 -16.94 14.04 54.01
N ASP A 249 -15.82 14.30 53.35
CA ASP A 249 -15.73 15.12 52.15
C ASP A 249 -16.15 14.40 50.87
N TYR A 250 -16.20 13.07 50.88
CA TYR A 250 -16.54 12.28 49.72
C TYR A 250 -18.06 12.20 49.55
N LYS A 251 -18.58 12.95 48.58
CA LYS A 251 -20.03 13.09 48.34
C LYS A 251 -20.54 12.36 47.09
N SER A 252 -19.65 11.76 46.30
CA SER A 252 -20.05 11.08 45.06
C SER A 252 -20.69 9.73 45.35
N ASN A 253 -21.76 9.41 44.64
CA ASN A 253 -22.33 8.05 44.57
C ASN A 253 -22.36 7.51 43.12
N ALA A 254 -21.78 8.26 42.17
CA ALA A 254 -21.69 7.83 40.78
C ALA A 254 -20.82 6.57 40.66
N VAL A 255 -21.26 5.61 39.85
CA VAL A 255 -20.49 4.39 39.57
C VAL A 255 -20.01 4.45 38.14
N ASP A 256 -18.69 4.53 37.95
CA ASP A 256 -18.08 4.55 36.62
C ASP A 256 -18.06 3.13 36.04
N GLY A 257 -18.42 3.02 34.76
CA GLY A 257 -18.47 1.75 34.05
C GLY A 257 -17.08 1.24 33.68
N ASN A 258 -16.82 -0.04 33.92
CA ASN A 258 -15.61 -0.73 33.44
C ASN A 258 -15.96 -1.99 32.65
N TRP A 259 -15.06 -2.34 31.74
CA TRP A 259 -15.20 -3.50 30.88
C TRP A 259 -15.08 -4.81 31.68
N GLY A 260 -16.01 -5.73 31.44
CA GLY A 260 -15.81 -7.14 31.76
C GLY A 260 -14.76 -7.77 30.85
N CYS A 261 -14.32 -8.98 31.20
CA CYS A 261 -13.36 -9.69 30.37
C CYS A 261 -13.89 -9.96 28.97
N TRP A 262 -12.95 -10.05 28.04
CA TRP A 262 -13.24 -10.50 26.69
C TRP A 262 -13.76 -11.93 26.68
N SER A 263 -14.74 -12.20 25.82
CA SER A 263 -15.15 -13.55 25.48
C SER A 263 -14.00 -14.32 24.83
N SER A 264 -14.12 -15.65 24.81
CA SER A 264 -13.30 -16.47 23.92
C SER A 264 -13.50 -16.01 22.47
N TRP A 265 -12.44 -16.14 21.67
CA TRP A 265 -12.52 -15.90 20.23
C TRP A 265 -13.50 -16.89 19.59
N SER A 266 -14.31 -16.40 18.65
CA SER A 266 -15.11 -17.27 17.79
C SER A 266 -14.20 -18.18 16.94
N THR A 267 -14.77 -19.25 16.42
CA THR A 267 -14.15 -20.00 15.33
C THR A 267 -13.89 -19.07 14.14
N CYS A 268 -12.90 -19.43 13.32
CA CYS A 268 -12.59 -18.66 12.12
C CYS A 268 -13.74 -18.80 11.12
N ASP A 269 -14.27 -17.67 10.68
CA ASP A 269 -15.37 -17.61 9.71
C ASP A 269 -14.85 -17.78 8.26
N ALA A 270 -15.76 -18.01 7.31
CA ALA A 270 -15.45 -18.18 5.89
C ALA A 270 -14.73 -16.96 5.28
N THR A 271 -14.87 -15.77 5.88
CA THR A 271 -14.18 -14.54 5.48
C THR A 271 -12.78 -14.38 6.10
N TYR A 272 -12.22 -15.44 6.69
CA TYR A 272 -10.93 -15.43 7.40
C TYR A 272 -10.90 -14.40 8.53
N LYS A 273 -12.04 -14.25 9.22
CA LYS A 273 -12.21 -13.33 10.34
C LYS A 273 -12.74 -14.08 11.54
N ARG A 274 -12.22 -13.75 12.72
CA ARG A 274 -12.78 -14.19 14.00
C ARG A 274 -13.09 -12.96 14.85
N SER A 275 -14.04 -13.11 15.76
CA SER A 275 -14.48 -12.01 16.60
C SER A 275 -14.56 -12.41 18.06
N ARG A 276 -14.38 -11.42 18.93
CA ARG A 276 -14.65 -11.53 20.37
C ARG A 276 -15.36 -10.27 20.85
N THR A 277 -16.10 -10.41 21.94
CA THR A 277 -16.92 -9.33 22.49
C THR A 277 -16.67 -9.20 23.99
N ARG A 278 -16.86 -8.00 24.51
CA ARG A 278 -16.87 -7.72 25.95
C ARG A 278 -18.05 -6.83 26.28
N GLU A 279 -18.49 -6.84 27.52
CA GLU A 279 -19.62 -6.03 27.98
C GLU A 279 -19.15 -5.00 29.01
N CYS A 280 -19.82 -3.85 29.05
CA CYS A 280 -19.54 -2.78 30.02
C CYS A 280 -20.34 -3.07 31.30
N ASN A 281 -19.93 -4.10 32.05
CA ASN A 281 -20.70 -4.66 33.15
C ASN A 281 -19.89 -4.89 34.45
N ASN A 282 -18.59 -4.58 34.50
CA ASN A 282 -17.74 -4.85 35.67
C ASN A 282 -17.04 -3.59 36.22
N PRO A 283 -17.78 -2.58 36.75
CA PRO A 283 -19.24 -2.53 36.89
C PRO A 283 -19.92 -1.85 35.69
N ALA A 284 -21.25 -1.95 35.61
CA ALA A 284 -22.03 -1.11 34.70
C ALA A 284 -22.13 0.34 35.23
N PRO A 285 -22.14 1.36 34.35
CA PRO A 285 -22.24 2.76 34.79
C PRO A 285 -23.59 3.03 35.45
N GLN A 286 -23.59 3.72 36.60
CA GLN A 286 -24.80 4.09 37.34
C GLN A 286 -24.74 5.51 37.87
N GLN A 287 -25.91 6.12 38.11
CA GLN A 287 -26.06 7.44 38.75
C GLN A 287 -25.22 8.54 38.08
N GLY A 288 -25.14 8.52 36.75
CA GLY A 288 -24.36 9.50 35.97
C GLY A 288 -22.85 9.27 35.94
N GLY A 289 -22.38 8.08 36.32
CA GLY A 289 -20.98 7.68 36.14
C GLY A 289 -20.59 7.52 34.67
N LYS A 290 -19.29 7.55 34.40
CA LYS A 290 -18.72 7.51 33.05
C LYS A 290 -18.97 6.16 32.38
N SER A 291 -19.27 6.16 31.09
CA SER A 291 -19.35 4.93 30.29
C SER A 291 -17.96 4.35 30.02
N CYS A 292 -17.89 3.04 29.78
CA CYS A 292 -16.64 2.38 29.41
C CYS A 292 -16.10 2.92 28.07
N GLU A 293 -14.84 3.35 28.06
CA GLU A 293 -14.16 3.83 26.85
C GLU A 293 -13.52 2.67 26.07
N GLY A 294 -13.70 2.64 24.75
CA GLY A 294 -13.12 1.65 23.84
C GLY A 294 -14.14 0.75 23.14
N GLU A 295 -13.65 -0.29 22.46
CA GLU A 295 -14.49 -1.12 21.58
C GLU A 295 -15.19 -2.26 22.33
N ARG A 296 -16.46 -2.49 22.00
CA ARG A 296 -17.26 -3.62 22.53
C ARG A 296 -16.97 -4.94 21.79
N ARG A 297 -16.64 -4.87 20.51
CA ARG A 297 -16.40 -6.01 19.62
C ARG A 297 -15.08 -5.80 18.91
N GLN A 298 -14.23 -6.82 18.94
CA GLN A 298 -12.98 -6.86 18.20
C GLN A 298 -13.06 -7.91 17.11
N VAL A 299 -12.57 -7.59 15.92
CA VAL A 299 -12.47 -8.49 14.79
C VAL A 299 -11.01 -8.56 14.35
N GLU A 300 -10.50 -9.76 14.15
CA GLU A 300 -9.16 -9.95 13.60
C GLU A 300 -9.16 -11.02 12.50
N HIS A 301 -8.14 -10.96 11.65
CA HIS A 301 -7.91 -11.99 10.66
C HIS A 301 -7.44 -13.30 11.31
N CYS A 302 -7.90 -14.41 10.76
CA CYS A 302 -7.53 -15.75 11.19
C CYS A 302 -7.32 -16.67 10.00
N THR A 303 -6.59 -17.76 10.23
CA THR A 303 -6.37 -18.82 9.26
C THR A 303 -6.85 -20.14 9.83
N PHE A 304 -7.24 -21.06 8.95
CA PHE A 304 -7.52 -22.45 9.29
C PHE A 304 -6.64 -23.34 8.41
N SER A 305 -6.09 -24.41 8.98
CA SER A 305 -5.28 -25.36 8.21
C SER A 305 -6.20 -26.30 7.46
N ILE A 306 -6.08 -26.35 6.14
CA ILE A 306 -6.80 -27.27 5.26
C ILE A 306 -5.95 -28.48 4.83
N MET A 307 -4.64 -28.45 5.09
CA MET A 307 -3.73 -29.51 4.68
C MET A 307 -3.63 -30.59 5.77
N GLN A 308 -3.58 -31.84 5.32
CA GLN A 308 -3.57 -33.03 6.17
C GLN A 308 -2.25 -33.09 6.96
N ASN A 309 -2.37 -33.32 8.27
CA ASN A 309 -1.28 -33.24 9.23
C ASN A 309 -0.27 -34.40 9.07
N ASP A 310 0.77 -34.22 8.24
CA ASP A 310 2.03 -34.98 8.37
C ASP A 310 3.01 -34.31 9.36
N GLY A 311 2.50 -33.42 10.21
CA GLY A 311 3.25 -32.65 11.22
C GLY A 311 3.16 -31.14 11.00
N GLN A 312 3.55 -30.37 12.02
CA GLN A 312 3.62 -28.91 11.93
C GLN A 312 4.77 -28.47 11.01
N PRO A 313 4.54 -27.59 10.01
CA PRO A 313 5.60 -27.17 9.09
C PRO A 313 6.71 -26.39 9.81
N CYS A 314 7.96 -26.75 9.52
CA CYS A 314 9.15 -26.01 9.93
C CYS A 314 9.54 -25.01 8.83
N ILE A 315 9.23 -23.73 9.03
CA ILE A 315 9.56 -22.65 8.10
C ILE A 315 10.63 -21.77 8.76
N SER A 316 11.74 -21.57 8.05
CA SER A 316 12.85 -20.73 8.47
C SER A 316 12.76 -19.33 7.84
N ASP A 317 13.59 -18.40 8.31
CA ASP A 317 13.71 -17.07 7.68
C ASP A 317 14.59 -17.20 6.42
N ASP A 318 14.04 -17.77 5.35
CA ASP A 318 14.74 -17.84 4.07
C ASP A 318 14.55 -16.52 3.30
N GLU A 319 15.58 -16.07 2.58
CA GLU A 319 15.47 -14.91 1.71
C GLU A 319 14.70 -15.28 0.45
N GLU A 320 13.67 -14.51 0.12
CA GLU A 320 12.94 -14.66 -1.14
C GLU A 320 13.82 -14.18 -2.29
N VAL A 321 14.36 -15.11 -3.08
CA VAL A 321 15.15 -14.82 -4.27
C VAL A 321 14.33 -15.17 -5.51
N LYS A 322 14.26 -14.25 -6.48
CA LYS A 322 13.65 -14.57 -7.77
C LYS A 322 14.49 -15.65 -8.44
N GLU A 323 13.85 -16.62 -9.05
CA GLU A 323 14.54 -17.75 -9.68
C GLU A 323 15.58 -17.33 -10.76
N ILE A 324 15.41 -16.14 -11.36
CA ILE A 324 16.30 -15.53 -12.35
C ILE A 324 17.61 -15.01 -11.72
N ASP A 325 17.55 -14.60 -10.45
CA ASP A 325 18.67 -14.01 -9.72
C ASP A 325 19.52 -15.06 -8.98
N LEU A 326 19.12 -16.34 -9.05
CA LEU A 326 19.89 -17.45 -8.51
C LEU A 326 21.14 -17.69 -9.37
N PRO A 327 22.33 -17.84 -8.76
CA PRO A 327 23.55 -18.14 -9.52
C PRO A 327 23.37 -19.43 -10.31
N GLU A 328 23.81 -19.44 -11.57
CA GLU A 328 23.85 -20.64 -12.39
C GLU A 328 24.71 -21.68 -11.67
N LEU A 329 24.12 -22.84 -11.34
CA LEU A 329 24.87 -23.94 -10.78
C LEU A 329 25.87 -24.43 -11.83
N GLU A 330 27.16 -24.19 -11.60
CA GLU A 330 28.24 -24.89 -12.30
C GLU A 330 28.24 -26.36 -11.85
N SER A 331 27.34 -27.15 -12.41
CA SER A 331 27.34 -28.60 -12.23
C SER A 331 28.41 -29.24 -13.12
N ASP A 332 29.22 -30.12 -12.57
CA ASP A 332 30.28 -30.85 -13.30
C ASP A 332 29.75 -31.79 -14.41
N SER A 333 28.46 -32.09 -14.40
CA SER A 333 27.81 -33.03 -15.34
C SER A 333 26.42 -32.56 -15.76
N GLY A 334 26.06 -32.78 -17.03
CA GLY A 334 24.75 -32.43 -17.59
C GLY A 334 24.79 -31.27 -18.59
N CYS A 335 23.74 -31.16 -19.40
CA CYS A 335 23.63 -30.17 -20.47
C CYS A 335 22.73 -29.00 -20.04
N PRO A 336 23.07 -27.75 -20.42
CA PRO A 336 22.17 -26.61 -20.25
C PRO A 336 20.97 -26.72 -21.20
N GLN A 337 19.94 -25.90 -20.98
CA GLN A 337 18.78 -25.85 -21.88
C GLN A 337 19.19 -25.62 -23.35
N PRO A 338 18.80 -26.49 -24.29
CA PRO A 338 19.15 -26.32 -25.69
C PRO A 338 18.37 -25.16 -26.31
N VAL A 339 18.89 -24.60 -27.39
CA VAL A 339 18.19 -23.59 -28.19
C VAL A 339 17.21 -24.30 -29.13
N PRO A 340 15.89 -24.04 -29.05
CA PRO A 340 14.92 -24.63 -29.96
C PRO A 340 15.06 -24.04 -31.38
N PRO A 341 14.69 -24.79 -32.43
CA PRO A 341 14.57 -24.27 -33.79
C PRO A 341 13.54 -23.13 -33.92
N GLU A 342 13.57 -22.40 -35.03
CA GLU A 342 12.58 -21.34 -35.29
C GLU A 342 11.16 -21.89 -35.28
N ASN A 343 10.25 -21.13 -34.68
CA ASN A 343 8.85 -21.52 -34.48
C ASN A 343 8.68 -22.84 -33.69
N ALA A 344 9.62 -23.18 -32.80
CA ALA A 344 9.56 -24.33 -31.91
C ALA A 344 9.79 -23.96 -30.43
N PHE A 345 9.38 -24.84 -29.53
CA PHE A 345 9.64 -24.77 -28.10
C PHE A 345 9.92 -26.17 -27.52
N ILE A 346 10.49 -26.22 -26.32
CA ILE A 346 10.86 -27.47 -25.64
C ILE A 346 9.72 -27.88 -24.72
N ARG A 347 9.27 -29.14 -24.78
CA ARG A 347 8.15 -29.62 -23.95
C ARG A 347 8.45 -29.63 -22.45
N ASN A 348 9.67 -29.98 -22.08
CA ASN A 348 10.11 -30.25 -20.71
C ASN A 348 11.20 -29.27 -20.28
N GLU A 349 10.88 -27.99 -20.15
CA GLU A 349 11.82 -26.94 -19.76
C GLU A 349 12.43 -27.19 -18.37
N ARG A 350 13.75 -27.33 -18.33
CA ARG A 350 14.59 -27.46 -17.13
C ARG A 350 15.86 -26.64 -17.31
N LYS A 351 16.47 -26.21 -16.20
CA LYS A 351 17.77 -25.52 -16.22
C LYS A 351 18.93 -26.46 -16.57
N LEU A 352 18.86 -27.72 -16.12
CA LEU A 352 19.90 -28.73 -16.33
C LEU A 352 19.27 -30.08 -16.68
N TYR A 353 19.83 -30.76 -17.69
CA TYR A 353 19.41 -32.08 -18.15
C TYR A 353 20.50 -33.12 -17.91
N SER A 354 20.10 -34.33 -17.53
CA SER A 354 21.03 -35.43 -17.25
C SER A 354 21.63 -35.98 -18.55
N VAL A 355 22.84 -36.52 -18.48
CA VAL A 355 23.48 -37.16 -19.65
C VAL A 355 22.64 -38.33 -20.14
N GLY A 356 22.35 -38.36 -21.44
CA GLY A 356 21.45 -39.34 -22.06
C GLY A 356 19.96 -39.00 -21.98
N GLU A 357 19.59 -37.91 -21.29
CA GLU A 357 18.21 -37.39 -21.31
C GLU A 357 17.88 -36.79 -22.68
N GLU A 358 16.67 -37.05 -23.17
CA GLU A 358 16.16 -36.53 -24.43
C GLU A 358 15.07 -35.49 -24.20
N VAL A 359 15.11 -34.41 -24.99
CA VAL A 359 14.09 -33.37 -24.98
C VAL A 359 13.32 -33.37 -26.28
N GLU A 360 12.00 -33.25 -26.16
CA GLU A 360 11.09 -33.22 -27.31
C GLU A 360 10.87 -31.77 -27.78
N ILE A 361 11.13 -31.54 -29.07
CA ILE A 361 10.90 -30.28 -29.75
C ILE A 361 9.48 -30.27 -30.31
N ILE A 362 8.70 -29.28 -29.91
CA ILE A 362 7.32 -29.09 -30.35
C ILE A 362 7.22 -27.78 -31.14
N CYS A 363 6.57 -27.82 -32.30
CA CYS A 363 6.34 -26.63 -33.10
C CYS A 363 5.21 -25.76 -32.52
N LEU A 364 5.33 -24.45 -32.71
CA LEU A 364 4.30 -23.48 -32.38
C LEU A 364 3.03 -23.71 -33.22
N THR A 365 1.91 -23.19 -32.74
CA THR A 365 0.60 -23.31 -33.40
C THR A 365 0.65 -22.85 -34.87
N GLY A 366 0.13 -23.67 -35.78
CA GLY A 366 0.15 -23.44 -37.23
C GLY A 366 1.35 -24.07 -37.96
N PHE A 367 2.28 -24.67 -37.20
CA PHE A 367 3.43 -25.39 -37.73
C PHE A 367 3.38 -26.88 -37.35
N LYS A 368 3.99 -27.73 -38.17
CA LYS A 368 4.18 -29.15 -37.89
C LYS A 368 5.66 -29.54 -37.95
N PRO A 369 6.11 -30.43 -37.05
CA PRO A 369 7.49 -30.89 -37.07
C PRO A 369 7.73 -31.81 -38.27
N VAL A 370 8.85 -31.60 -38.95
CA VAL A 370 9.36 -32.45 -40.03
C VAL A 370 10.79 -32.85 -39.66
N GLY A 371 11.07 -34.15 -39.60
CA GLY A 371 12.37 -34.69 -39.18
C GLY A 371 12.37 -35.29 -37.76
N TYR A 372 13.56 -35.53 -37.19
CA TYR A 372 13.72 -36.14 -35.87
C TYR A 372 13.61 -35.09 -34.76
N GLN A 373 12.51 -35.14 -34.01
CA GLN A 373 12.09 -34.12 -33.03
C GLN A 373 12.74 -34.20 -31.65
N TYR A 374 13.79 -35.00 -31.46
CA TYR A 374 14.44 -35.18 -30.15
C TYR A 374 15.88 -34.70 -30.16
N PHE A 375 16.27 -33.96 -29.12
CA PHE A 375 17.67 -33.65 -28.84
C PHE A 375 18.14 -34.48 -27.64
N SER A 376 19.30 -35.13 -27.73
CA SER A 376 19.84 -35.98 -26.65
C SER A 376 21.08 -35.33 -26.02
N CYS A 377 21.12 -35.23 -24.68
CA CYS A 377 22.24 -34.65 -23.95
C CYS A 377 23.47 -35.60 -23.97
N LEU A 378 24.62 -35.08 -24.38
CA LEU A 378 25.87 -35.83 -24.48
C LEU A 378 26.77 -35.64 -23.24
N PRO A 379 27.71 -36.56 -22.96
CA PRO A 379 28.62 -36.45 -21.81
C PRO A 379 29.53 -35.21 -21.85
N ASP A 380 29.75 -34.64 -23.03
CA ASP A 380 30.56 -33.43 -23.27
C ASP A 380 29.79 -32.12 -23.02
N ARG A 381 28.59 -32.21 -22.43
CA ARG A 381 27.65 -31.09 -22.17
C ARG A 381 27.09 -30.44 -23.44
N THR A 382 27.24 -31.09 -24.59
CA THR A 382 26.62 -30.66 -25.85
C THR A 382 25.35 -31.46 -26.15
N TRP A 383 24.58 -30.99 -27.13
CA TRP A 383 23.35 -31.65 -27.56
C TRP A 383 23.55 -32.33 -28.91
N ARG A 384 23.22 -33.62 -28.97
CA ARG A 384 22.96 -34.28 -30.26
C ARG A 384 21.62 -33.77 -30.77
N ARG A 385 21.64 -32.89 -31.77
CA ARG A 385 20.44 -32.28 -32.35
C ARG A 385 19.85 -33.19 -33.42
N GLY A 386 18.57 -33.48 -33.32
CA GLY A 386 17.76 -34.04 -34.40
C GLY A 386 17.52 -33.01 -35.50
N ASP A 387 17.25 -33.49 -36.71
CA ASP A 387 17.02 -32.70 -37.93
C ASP A 387 15.57 -32.18 -38.03
N VAL A 388 15.02 -31.67 -36.93
CA VAL A 388 13.65 -31.18 -36.86
C VAL A 388 13.53 -29.74 -37.33
N GLU A 389 12.62 -29.52 -38.28
CA GLU A 389 12.20 -28.20 -38.77
C GLU A 389 10.69 -28.04 -38.62
N CYS A 390 10.26 -26.83 -38.24
CA CYS A 390 8.85 -26.51 -38.11
C CYS A 390 8.33 -25.88 -39.39
N GLN A 391 7.62 -26.66 -40.20
CA GLN A 391 7.01 -26.19 -41.43
C GLN A 391 5.59 -25.69 -41.20
N ARG A 392 5.27 -24.52 -41.77
CA ARG A 392 3.93 -23.93 -41.63
C ARG A 392 2.94 -24.76 -42.43
N THR A 393 1.87 -25.20 -41.78
CA THR A 393 0.74 -25.85 -42.44
C THR A 393 -0.51 -24.96 -42.47
N GLU A 394 -0.58 -24.02 -41.54
CA GLU A 394 -1.75 -23.16 -41.33
C GLU A 394 -1.31 -21.74 -40.95
N CYS A 395 -2.03 -20.73 -41.44
CA CYS A 395 -1.86 -19.33 -41.03
C CYS A 395 -2.70 -19.06 -39.78
N LEU A 396 -2.11 -18.34 -38.82
CA LEU A 396 -2.85 -17.84 -37.67
C LEU A 396 -3.71 -16.64 -38.08
N LYS A 397 -4.85 -16.49 -37.39
CA LYS A 397 -5.66 -15.27 -37.50
C LYS A 397 -4.78 -14.02 -37.28
N PRO A 398 -4.81 -13.04 -38.20
CA PRO A 398 -4.03 -11.83 -38.05
C PRO A 398 -4.53 -10.97 -36.89
N VAL A 399 -3.61 -10.25 -36.25
CA VAL A 399 -3.92 -9.25 -35.24
C VAL A 399 -4.35 -7.97 -35.95
N VAL A 400 -5.65 -7.76 -36.08
CA VAL A 400 -6.26 -6.57 -36.69
C VAL A 400 -6.91 -5.69 -35.61
N GLN A 401 -7.07 -4.39 -35.87
CA GLN A 401 -7.75 -3.48 -34.95
C GLN A 401 -9.23 -3.89 -34.78
N GLU A 402 -9.81 -3.62 -33.60
CA GLU A 402 -11.20 -4.03 -33.26
C GLU A 402 -12.27 -3.50 -34.22
N VAL A 403 -11.99 -2.40 -34.92
CA VAL A 403 -12.92 -1.77 -35.87
C VAL A 403 -13.10 -2.61 -37.15
N LEU A 404 -12.13 -3.46 -37.50
CA LEU A 404 -12.18 -4.30 -38.70
C LEU A 404 -12.91 -5.61 -38.42
N THR A 405 -13.90 -5.93 -39.25
CA THR A 405 -14.58 -7.22 -39.24
C THR A 405 -13.92 -8.19 -40.21
N LEU A 406 -13.44 -9.32 -39.68
CA LEU A 406 -12.76 -10.37 -40.43
C LEU A 406 -13.74 -11.49 -40.81
N SER A 407 -13.78 -11.86 -42.09
CA SER A 407 -14.64 -12.93 -42.61
C SER A 407 -13.89 -13.83 -43.59
N PRO A 408 -14.02 -15.18 -43.51
CA PRO A 408 -14.67 -15.95 -42.45
C PRO A 408 -13.86 -15.86 -41.14
N PHE A 409 -14.54 -15.79 -39.99
CA PHE A 409 -13.86 -15.76 -38.69
C PHE A 409 -13.42 -17.16 -38.27
N GLN A 410 -12.13 -17.43 -38.39
CA GLN A 410 -11.46 -18.65 -37.91
C GLN A 410 -10.22 -18.30 -37.10
N THR A 411 -9.76 -19.24 -36.26
CA THR A 411 -8.50 -19.11 -35.51
C THR A 411 -7.29 -19.53 -36.33
N LEU A 412 -7.47 -20.48 -37.24
CA LEU A 412 -6.47 -21.07 -38.13
C LEU A 412 -7.05 -21.12 -39.54
N TYR A 413 -6.21 -20.84 -40.54
CA TYR A 413 -6.57 -20.82 -41.96
C TYR A 413 -5.62 -21.74 -42.72
N LYS A 414 -6.16 -22.57 -43.59
CA LYS A 414 -5.34 -23.46 -44.43
C LYS A 414 -4.69 -22.67 -45.56
N ILE A 415 -3.56 -23.17 -46.06
CA ILE A 415 -2.87 -22.60 -47.22
C ILE A 415 -3.85 -22.57 -48.41
N GLY A 416 -4.01 -21.40 -49.02
CA GLY A 416 -4.97 -21.13 -50.10
C GLY A 416 -6.30 -20.49 -49.66
N GLU A 417 -6.60 -20.45 -48.35
CA GLU A 417 -7.78 -19.75 -47.85
C GLU A 417 -7.57 -18.23 -47.83
N SER A 418 -8.61 -17.50 -48.23
CA SER A 418 -8.62 -16.04 -48.19
C SER A 418 -9.51 -15.51 -47.08
N ILE A 419 -9.07 -14.43 -46.45
CA ILE A 419 -9.87 -13.61 -45.55
C ILE A 419 -10.21 -12.29 -46.22
N GLU A 420 -11.37 -11.76 -45.88
CA GLU A 420 -11.84 -10.45 -46.28
C GLU A 420 -12.05 -9.59 -45.03
N LEU A 421 -11.42 -8.42 -45.02
CA LEU A 421 -11.55 -7.41 -43.99
C LEU A 421 -12.55 -6.35 -44.45
N THR A 422 -13.53 -6.08 -43.59
CA THR A 422 -14.60 -5.12 -43.84
C THR A 422 -14.64 -4.09 -42.72
N CYS A 423 -15.10 -2.88 -43.05
CA CYS A 423 -15.24 -1.78 -42.11
C CYS A 423 -16.72 -1.47 -41.86
N PRO A 424 -17.05 -0.79 -40.74
CA PRO A 424 -18.40 -0.28 -40.47
C PRO A 424 -18.86 0.70 -41.55
N ARG A 425 -20.18 0.92 -41.64
CA ARG A 425 -20.79 1.80 -42.66
C ARG A 425 -20.17 3.21 -42.65
N GLY A 426 -19.83 3.71 -43.83
CA GLY A 426 -19.21 5.03 -44.03
C GLY A 426 -17.69 5.03 -43.94
N PHE A 427 -17.07 3.86 -43.79
CA PHE A 427 -15.62 3.69 -43.78
C PHE A 427 -15.18 2.58 -44.74
N VAL A 428 -13.99 2.74 -45.30
CA VAL A 428 -13.32 1.78 -46.19
C VAL A 428 -11.98 1.37 -45.59
N VAL A 429 -11.51 0.17 -45.92
CA VAL A 429 -10.20 -0.29 -45.45
C VAL A 429 -9.12 0.51 -46.18
N ALA A 430 -8.18 1.11 -45.44
CA ALA A 430 -7.08 1.92 -45.99
C ALA A 430 -6.08 1.14 -46.87
N GLY A 431 -6.22 -0.18 -46.94
CA GLY A 431 -5.34 -1.08 -47.68
C GLY A 431 -6.14 -2.17 -48.40
N PRO A 432 -5.48 -3.27 -48.84
CA PRO A 432 -6.17 -4.35 -49.51
C PRO A 432 -7.25 -4.94 -48.58
N SER A 433 -8.43 -5.19 -49.12
CA SER A 433 -9.55 -5.78 -48.37
C SER A 433 -9.47 -7.32 -48.31
N ARG A 434 -8.74 -7.96 -49.24
CA ARG A 434 -8.62 -9.41 -49.34
C ARG A 434 -7.17 -9.87 -49.17
N TYR A 435 -6.96 -10.83 -48.27
CA TYR A 435 -5.66 -11.44 -47.99
C TYR A 435 -5.75 -12.95 -48.16
N THR A 436 -4.72 -13.57 -48.70
CA THR A 436 -4.68 -15.03 -48.90
C THR A 436 -3.52 -15.63 -48.11
N CYS A 437 -3.79 -16.71 -47.37
CA CYS A 437 -2.77 -17.48 -46.67
C CYS A 437 -1.90 -18.20 -47.71
N SER A 438 -0.68 -17.70 -47.90
CA SER A 438 0.35 -18.34 -48.73
C SER A 438 1.33 -19.10 -47.83
N GLY A 439 2.11 -20.02 -48.40
CA GLY A 439 2.92 -21.01 -47.66
C GLY A 439 3.79 -20.44 -46.53
N ASP A 440 4.27 -19.19 -46.67
CA ASP A 440 5.13 -18.56 -45.66
C ASP A 440 4.38 -17.56 -44.76
N SER A 441 3.41 -16.81 -45.29
CA SER A 441 2.63 -15.79 -44.55
C SER A 441 1.39 -15.31 -45.34
N TRP A 442 0.61 -14.40 -44.75
CA TRP A 442 -0.47 -13.68 -45.44
C TRP A 442 0.09 -12.85 -46.59
N THR A 443 -0.58 -12.94 -47.75
CA THR A 443 -0.24 -12.18 -48.96
C THR A 443 -1.43 -11.35 -49.42
N PRO A 444 -1.28 -10.02 -49.59
CA PRO A 444 -0.14 -9.18 -49.19
C PRO A 444 0.14 -9.20 -47.67
N PRO A 445 1.32 -8.78 -47.18
CA PRO A 445 1.61 -8.79 -45.75
C PRO A 445 0.68 -7.83 -44.99
N ILE A 446 0.06 -8.33 -43.92
CA ILE A 446 -0.88 -7.55 -43.11
C ILE A 446 -0.09 -6.65 -42.16
N SER A 447 -0.23 -5.33 -42.33
CA SER A 447 0.35 -4.34 -41.42
C SER A 447 -0.55 -4.10 -40.20
N SER A 448 0.06 -3.88 -39.04
CA SER A 448 -0.66 -3.44 -37.83
C SER A 448 -1.24 -2.02 -37.95
N SER A 449 -0.84 -1.27 -38.98
CA SER A 449 -1.35 0.07 -39.28
C SER A 449 -2.64 0.09 -40.11
N LEU A 450 -3.20 -1.07 -40.44
CA LEU A 450 -4.45 -1.14 -41.21
C LEU A 450 -5.62 -0.60 -40.40
N ALA A 451 -6.27 0.44 -40.91
CA ALA A 451 -7.38 1.12 -40.26
C ALA A 451 -8.54 1.35 -41.25
N CYS A 452 -9.69 1.72 -40.69
CA CYS A 452 -10.86 2.14 -41.46
C CYS A 452 -10.80 3.65 -41.70
N GLU A 453 -10.68 4.06 -42.95
CA GLU A 453 -10.69 5.46 -43.38
C GLU A 453 -12.11 5.89 -43.75
N LYS A 454 -12.45 7.15 -43.50
CA LYS A 454 -13.79 7.67 -43.78
C LYS A 454 -13.98 7.81 -45.29
N ASP A 455 -15.04 7.21 -45.80
CA ASP A 455 -15.38 7.26 -47.22
C ASP A 455 -15.85 8.68 -47.60
N THR A 456 -14.96 9.47 -48.21
CA THR A 456 -15.26 10.85 -48.64
C THR A 456 -16.28 10.90 -49.78
N LEU A 457 -16.43 9.81 -50.56
CA LEU A 457 -17.47 9.66 -51.58
C LEU A 457 -18.87 9.47 -50.97
N ALA A 458 -18.96 9.02 -49.72
CA ALA A 458 -20.23 8.98 -48.99
C ALA A 458 -20.64 10.38 -48.46
N LEU A 459 -19.68 11.29 -48.22
CA LEU A 459 -19.95 12.66 -47.76
C LEU A 459 -20.54 13.54 -48.89
N LEU A 460 -20.14 13.28 -50.14
CA LEU A 460 -20.65 13.96 -51.34
C LEU A 460 -22.06 13.50 -51.76
N LYS A 461 -22.60 12.45 -51.14
CA LYS A 461 -24.00 12.00 -51.29
C LYS A 461 -24.90 12.47 -50.13
N GLY A 462 -24.55 13.58 -49.49
CA GLY A 462 -25.42 14.27 -48.53
C GLY A 462 -26.65 14.90 -49.21
N HIS A 463 -27.66 15.29 -48.42
CA HIS A 463 -28.90 15.93 -48.91
C HIS A 463 -28.69 17.35 -49.49
N CYS A 464 -27.47 17.90 -49.42
CA CYS A 464 -27.11 19.24 -49.89
C CYS A 464 -26.44 19.18 -51.27
N GLN A 465 -26.47 20.28 -52.02
CA GLN A 465 -25.81 20.36 -53.34
C GLN A 465 -24.28 20.35 -53.19
N PRO A 466 -23.53 19.89 -54.23
CA PRO A 466 -22.06 19.91 -54.22
C PRO A 466 -21.52 21.32 -53.92
N GLY A 467 -20.59 21.45 -52.96
CA GLY A 467 -20.06 22.74 -52.48
C GLY A 467 -20.73 23.30 -51.22
N GLN A 468 -21.77 22.63 -50.70
CA GLN A 468 -22.44 22.98 -49.46
C GLN A 468 -22.21 21.92 -48.37
N LYS A 469 -22.04 22.38 -47.13
CA LYS A 469 -22.05 21.54 -45.93
C LYS A 469 -23.36 21.70 -45.18
N GLN A 470 -23.78 20.64 -44.51
CA GLN A 470 -24.94 20.67 -43.63
C GLN A 470 -24.55 21.28 -42.28
N SER A 471 -25.20 22.38 -41.90
CA SER A 471 -25.05 23.02 -40.59
C SER A 471 -26.42 23.07 -39.92
N GLY A 472 -26.71 22.10 -39.03
CA GLY A 472 -28.06 21.89 -38.49
C GLY A 472 -29.01 21.27 -39.52
N SER A 473 -30.16 21.92 -39.76
CA SER A 473 -31.18 21.50 -40.75
C SER A 473 -31.08 22.24 -42.09
N GLU A 474 -30.10 23.13 -42.25
CA GLU A 474 -29.92 23.95 -43.46
C GLU A 474 -28.57 23.67 -44.13
N CYS A 475 -28.52 23.83 -45.45
CA CYS A 475 -27.31 23.66 -46.26
C CYS A 475 -26.64 25.03 -46.43
N ILE A 476 -25.39 25.17 -45.98
CA ILE A 476 -24.59 26.41 -46.05
C ILE A 476 -23.35 26.12 -46.92
N CYS A 477 -22.84 27.12 -47.65
CA CYS A 477 -21.61 26.97 -48.43
C CYS A 477 -20.42 26.54 -47.55
N MET A 478 -19.56 25.67 -48.09
CA MET A 478 -18.31 25.26 -47.45
C MET A 478 -17.31 26.43 -47.43
N SER A 479 -16.43 26.45 -46.43
CA SER A 479 -15.29 27.35 -46.32
C SER A 479 -14.08 26.74 -47.06
N PRO A 480 -13.51 27.40 -48.09
CA PRO A 480 -12.42 26.84 -48.90
C PRO A 480 -11.14 26.47 -48.13
N GLU A 481 -10.85 27.17 -47.03
CA GLU A 481 -9.63 26.96 -46.23
C GLU A 481 -9.84 25.96 -45.08
N GLU A 482 -11.04 25.95 -44.48
CA GLU A 482 -11.32 25.15 -43.28
C GLU A 482 -11.90 23.77 -43.61
N ASP A 483 -12.77 23.68 -44.62
CA ASP A 483 -13.50 22.44 -44.92
C ASP A 483 -12.84 21.61 -46.04
N CYS A 484 -11.99 22.22 -46.87
CA CYS A 484 -11.32 21.56 -47.99
C CYS A 484 -9.85 21.23 -47.67
N GLY A 485 -9.65 20.25 -46.79
CA GLY A 485 -8.32 19.86 -46.28
C GLY A 485 -7.75 18.52 -46.77
N LEU A 486 -8.50 17.68 -47.50
CA LEU A 486 -8.10 16.30 -47.82
C LEU A 486 -8.44 15.94 -49.27
N TYR A 487 -7.40 15.58 -50.03
CA TYR A 487 -7.36 15.03 -51.40
C TYR A 487 -8.69 15.04 -52.17
N SER A 488 -8.91 16.13 -52.92
CA SER A 488 -9.87 16.14 -54.03
C SER A 488 -9.10 16.34 -55.32
N GLU A 489 -9.60 15.77 -56.43
CA GLU A 489 -8.96 15.85 -57.75
C GLU A 489 -8.66 17.30 -58.14
N ASP A 490 -7.46 17.50 -58.70
CA ASP A 490 -7.04 18.77 -59.29
C ASP A 490 -7.86 19.06 -60.54
N ILE A 491 -8.30 20.30 -60.70
CA ILE A 491 -9.09 20.79 -61.82
C ILE A 491 -8.54 22.14 -62.28
N CYS A 492 -8.70 22.43 -63.56
CA CYS A 492 -8.30 23.71 -64.14
C CYS A 492 -9.50 24.66 -64.17
N VAL A 493 -9.34 25.84 -63.56
CA VAL A 493 -10.40 26.84 -63.41
C VAL A 493 -9.97 28.19 -63.98
N LEU A 494 -10.92 28.93 -64.56
CA LEU A 494 -10.74 30.29 -65.07
C LEU A 494 -11.44 31.28 -64.15
N ASP A 495 -10.69 32.28 -63.67
CA ASP A 495 -11.27 33.46 -63.04
C ASP A 495 -11.50 34.55 -64.10
N THR A 496 -12.75 34.95 -64.27
CA THR A 496 -13.17 35.97 -65.25
C THR A 496 -12.67 37.36 -64.90
N HIS A 497 -12.46 37.68 -63.62
CA HIS A 497 -12.03 39.01 -63.20
C HIS A 497 -10.54 39.22 -63.46
N SER A 498 -9.71 38.24 -63.11
CA SER A 498 -8.26 38.28 -63.38
C SER A 498 -7.89 37.83 -64.79
N SER A 499 -8.82 37.22 -65.54
CA SER A 499 -8.57 36.57 -66.84
C SER A 499 -7.41 35.56 -66.79
N HIS A 500 -7.17 34.98 -65.60
CA HIS A 500 -6.10 34.02 -65.35
C HIS A 500 -6.71 32.66 -65.02
N HIS A 501 -6.12 31.59 -65.56
CA HIS A 501 -6.51 30.21 -65.25
C HIS A 501 -5.48 29.58 -64.32
N PHE A 502 -5.94 28.81 -63.34
CA PHE A 502 -5.08 28.18 -62.35
C PHE A 502 -5.61 26.81 -61.94
N THR A 503 -4.71 25.98 -61.43
CA THR A 503 -5.08 24.66 -60.90
C THR A 503 -5.66 24.85 -59.50
N SER A 504 -6.90 24.39 -59.30
CA SER A 504 -7.57 24.35 -58.01
C SER A 504 -8.02 22.93 -57.71
N THR A 505 -8.40 22.67 -56.47
CA THR A 505 -8.94 21.37 -56.08
C THR A 505 -10.46 21.39 -56.21
N THR A 506 -11.08 20.25 -56.58
CA THR A 506 -12.54 20.16 -56.80
C THR A 506 -13.35 20.69 -55.60
N CYS A 507 -12.90 20.40 -54.36
CA CYS A 507 -13.57 20.91 -53.16
C CYS A 507 -13.54 22.44 -53.06
N LYS A 508 -12.35 23.05 -53.26
CA LYS A 508 -12.17 24.50 -53.16
C LYS A 508 -12.98 25.25 -54.22
N PHE A 509 -12.96 24.76 -55.46
CA PHE A 509 -13.75 25.35 -56.53
C PHE A 509 -15.26 25.32 -56.25
N LEU A 510 -15.79 24.20 -55.77
CA LEU A 510 -17.22 24.10 -55.43
C LEU A 510 -17.61 24.99 -54.24
N ALA A 511 -16.73 25.12 -53.25
CA ALA A 511 -16.91 26.04 -52.12
C ALA A 511 -16.90 27.52 -52.57
N GLU A 512 -15.92 27.90 -53.38
CA GLU A 512 -15.79 29.26 -53.94
C GLU A 512 -16.94 29.61 -54.90
N ASN A 513 -17.39 28.66 -55.72
CA ASN A 513 -18.51 28.88 -56.63
C ASN A 513 -19.85 29.06 -55.88
N CYS A 514 -20.00 28.42 -54.70
CA CYS A 514 -21.15 28.64 -53.83
C CYS A 514 -21.16 30.06 -53.23
N LEU A 515 -19.97 30.60 -52.89
CA LEU A 515 -19.80 31.94 -52.33
C LEU A 515 -19.91 33.05 -53.40
N ASN A 516 -19.24 32.88 -54.54
CA ASN A 516 -19.00 33.93 -55.54
C ASN A 516 -19.77 33.72 -56.85
N ASN A 517 -20.93 33.07 -56.74
CA ASN A 517 -21.85 32.66 -57.81
C ASN A 517 -21.66 33.47 -59.11
N GLN A 518 -20.95 32.87 -60.09
CA GLN A 518 -20.64 33.34 -61.46
C GLN A 518 -19.24 33.92 -61.77
N GLN A 519 -18.27 33.93 -60.84
CA GLN A 519 -16.93 34.47 -61.15
C GLN A 519 -15.93 33.45 -61.68
N LEU A 520 -16.05 32.19 -61.27
CA LEU A 520 -15.15 31.09 -61.60
C LEU A 520 -15.82 30.12 -62.57
N HIS A 521 -15.12 29.77 -63.65
CA HIS A 521 -15.57 28.78 -64.62
C HIS A 521 -14.66 27.55 -64.63
N PHE A 522 -15.26 26.38 -64.66
CA PHE A 522 -14.55 25.13 -64.89
C PHE A 522 -14.06 25.04 -66.34
N LEU A 523 -12.80 24.64 -66.55
CA LEU A 523 -12.23 24.42 -67.88
C LEU A 523 -12.15 22.92 -68.19
N HIS A 524 -11.35 22.16 -67.43
CA HIS A 524 -11.19 20.72 -67.59
C HIS A 524 -10.68 20.05 -66.31
N ILE A 525 -10.75 18.71 -66.28
CA ILE A 525 -10.26 17.87 -65.18
C ILE A 525 -8.73 17.76 -65.25
N GLY A 526 -8.04 17.75 -64.11
CA GLY A 526 -6.58 17.72 -64.01
C GLY A 526 -5.96 19.12 -63.85
N SER A 527 -4.65 19.16 -63.65
CA SER A 527 -3.88 20.41 -63.58
C SER A 527 -3.94 21.18 -64.89
N CYS A 528 -3.98 22.52 -64.84
CA CYS A 528 -3.92 23.37 -66.03
C CYS A 528 -2.63 23.10 -66.81
N GLN A 529 -2.78 22.50 -67.99
CA GLN A 529 -1.68 22.26 -68.93
C GLN A 529 -2.10 22.77 -70.31
N ASP A 530 -1.16 23.37 -71.03
CA ASP A 530 -1.39 23.85 -72.39
C ASP A 530 -1.74 22.68 -73.31
N GLY A 531 -2.89 22.78 -73.97
CA GLY A 531 -3.38 21.74 -74.84
C GLY A 531 -4.78 22.02 -75.37
N PRO A 532 -5.30 21.16 -76.26
CA PRO A 532 -6.58 21.38 -76.92
C PRO A 532 -7.77 21.43 -75.95
N GLN A 533 -7.67 20.80 -74.78
CA GLN A 533 -8.70 20.88 -73.74
C GLN A 533 -8.77 22.25 -73.07
N LEU A 534 -7.62 22.90 -72.86
CA LEU A 534 -7.55 24.25 -72.29
C LEU A 534 -8.06 25.29 -73.29
N GLU A 535 -7.62 25.21 -74.55
CA GLU A 535 -8.11 26.08 -75.63
C GLU A 535 -9.62 25.95 -75.83
N TRP A 536 -10.13 24.72 -75.83
CA TRP A 536 -11.55 24.45 -75.89
C TRP A 536 -12.31 25.00 -74.68
N GLY A 537 -11.79 24.80 -73.46
CA GLY A 537 -12.38 25.36 -72.24
C GLY A 537 -12.46 26.89 -72.28
N LEU A 538 -11.42 27.57 -72.77
CA LEU A 538 -11.40 29.03 -72.90
C LEU A 538 -12.42 29.54 -73.92
N GLU A 539 -12.56 28.88 -75.09
CA GLU A 539 -13.60 29.24 -76.06
C GLU A 539 -15.02 28.92 -75.54
N ARG A 540 -15.18 27.80 -74.83
CA ARG A 540 -16.44 27.41 -74.18
C ARG A 540 -16.89 28.46 -73.17
N THR A 541 -15.96 29.02 -72.37
CA THR A 541 -16.29 30.11 -71.43
C THR A 541 -16.66 31.41 -72.14
N LYS A 542 -16.02 31.79 -73.26
CA LYS A 542 -16.44 32.96 -74.06
C LYS A 542 -17.86 32.80 -74.61
N LEU A 543 -18.17 31.63 -75.14
CA LEU A 543 -19.50 31.30 -75.68
C LEU A 543 -20.58 31.27 -74.58
N SER A 544 -20.20 30.95 -73.34
CA SER A 544 -21.12 30.90 -72.19
C SER A 544 -21.89 32.19 -71.93
N SER A 545 -21.33 33.35 -72.30
CA SER A 545 -21.96 34.67 -72.16
C SER A 545 -23.21 34.82 -73.04
N SER A 546 -23.26 34.09 -74.16
CA SER A 546 -24.37 34.09 -75.12
C SER A 546 -25.44 33.03 -74.87
N SER A 547 -25.23 32.14 -73.88
CA SER A 547 -26.14 31.05 -73.54
C SER A 547 -27.28 31.51 -72.63
N THR A 548 -28.51 31.16 -73.01
CA THR A 548 -29.75 31.47 -72.29
C THR A 548 -30.08 30.46 -71.19
N LYS A 549 -29.59 29.22 -71.28
CA LYS A 549 -29.64 28.21 -70.21
C LYS A 549 -28.23 27.86 -69.76
N LYS A 550 -28.10 27.70 -68.44
CA LYS A 550 -26.90 27.25 -67.74
C LYS A 550 -27.36 26.24 -66.70
N GLU A 551 -27.28 24.95 -67.00
CA GLU A 551 -27.69 23.87 -66.10
C GLU A 551 -26.45 23.29 -65.39
N SER A 552 -26.52 23.11 -64.08
CA SER A 552 -25.41 22.50 -63.32
C SER A 552 -25.34 20.99 -63.58
N CYS A 553 -24.14 20.50 -63.88
CA CYS A 553 -23.84 19.10 -64.15
C CYS A 553 -22.61 18.66 -63.36
N GLY A 554 -22.82 18.21 -62.12
CA GLY A 554 -21.71 17.90 -61.20
C GLY A 554 -20.94 19.15 -60.82
N TYR A 555 -19.64 19.20 -61.12
CA TYR A 555 -18.79 20.38 -60.96
C TYR A 555 -18.69 21.25 -62.22
N ASP A 556 -19.40 20.91 -63.31
CA ASP A 556 -19.39 21.67 -64.57
C ASP A 556 -20.77 22.30 -64.86
N THR A 557 -20.82 23.25 -65.80
CA THR A 557 -22.07 23.91 -66.26
C THR A 557 -22.34 23.55 -67.72
N CYS A 558 -23.46 22.90 -68.00
CA CYS A 558 -23.92 22.67 -69.36
C CYS A 558 -24.65 23.90 -69.92
N TYR A 559 -24.27 24.30 -71.14
CA TYR A 559 -24.87 25.41 -71.87
C TYR A 559 -25.97 24.96 -72.84
N ASP A 560 -26.66 25.89 -73.52
CA ASP A 560 -27.81 25.61 -74.40
C ASP A 560 -27.60 24.49 -75.42
N TRP A 561 -26.35 24.31 -75.88
CA TRP A 561 -25.95 23.31 -76.87
C TRP A 561 -25.45 22.00 -76.25
N GLU A 562 -25.45 21.87 -74.92
CA GLU A 562 -24.95 20.71 -74.19
C GLU A 562 -26.07 20.03 -73.40
N LYS A 563 -25.91 18.73 -73.12
CA LYS A 563 -26.80 17.99 -72.22
C LYS A 563 -25.98 17.32 -71.14
N CYS A 564 -26.38 17.50 -69.88
CA CYS A 564 -25.75 16.81 -68.77
C CYS A 564 -25.94 15.30 -68.92
N SER A 565 -24.84 14.60 -69.17
CA SER A 565 -24.84 13.14 -69.27
C SER A 565 -24.82 12.58 -67.85
N GLY A 566 -25.99 12.23 -67.33
CA GLY A 566 -26.10 11.67 -65.98
C GLY A 566 -25.21 10.43 -65.80
N LYS A 567 -24.31 10.51 -64.80
CA LYS A 567 -23.34 9.49 -64.33
C LYS A 567 -22.11 9.26 -65.23
N LEU A 568 -21.04 10.02 -64.97
CA LEU A 568 -19.69 9.45 -65.05
C LEU A 568 -19.59 8.40 -63.93
N GLN A 569 -19.68 7.14 -64.32
CA GLN A 569 -19.52 5.99 -63.46
C GLN A 569 -18.17 5.37 -63.79
N GLN A 570 -17.11 5.84 -63.11
CA GLN A 570 -15.97 5.06 -62.64
C GLN A 570 -15.05 5.93 -61.80
#